data_AF-A0AAV9MAG8-F1
#
_entry.id   AF-A0AAV9MAG8-F1
#
_cell.length_a   1.000
_cell.length_b   1.000
_cell.length_c   1.000
_cell.angle_alpha   90.00
_cell.angle_beta   90.00
_cell.angle_gamma   90.00
#
_symmetry.space_group_name_H-M   'P 1'
#
loop_
_entity.id
_entity.type
_entity.pdbx_description
1 polymer ?
#
loop_
_entity_poly.entity_id
_entity_poly.type
_entity_poly.pdbx_seq_one_letter_code
_entity_poly.pdbx_strand_id
1 'polypeptide(L)' 'MERDTIAEIITSIRNVDMDRKRVVLIASTNITQNIVQILLREGFIENVRKHRKNNKYFFGFNPAT' A
#
# COMPACT_ATOMS: atom_id res chain seq x y z
N MET A 1 -10.08 2.27 -18.45
CA MET A 1 -9.23 1.80 -17.34
C MET A 1 -8.21 2.88 -17.08
N GLU A 2 -8.37 3.57 -15.96
CA GLU A 2 -7.65 4.81 -15.66
C GLU A 2 -6.14 4.55 -15.58
N ARG A 3 -5.35 5.42 -16.21
CA ARG A 3 -3.88 5.34 -16.28
C ARG A 3 -3.19 5.85 -15.01
N ASP A 4 -3.96 6.19 -13.99
CA ASP A 4 -3.46 6.84 -12.78
C ASP A 4 -3.14 5.80 -11.70
N THR A 5 -1.85 5.46 -11.62
CA THR A 5 -1.31 4.55 -10.62
C THR A 5 -1.50 5.06 -9.19
N ILE A 6 -1.55 6.38 -8.97
CA ILE A 6 -1.74 6.97 -7.64
C ILE A 6 -3.20 6.78 -7.20
N ALA A 7 -4.16 7.04 -8.09
CA ALA A 7 -5.58 6.83 -7.82
C ALA A 7 -5.88 5.35 -7.51
N GLU A 8 -5.23 4.41 -8.20
CA GLU A 8 -5.36 2.97 -7.96
C GLU A 8 -4.83 2.58 -6.56
N ILE A 9 -3.70 3.16 -6.14
CA ILE A 9 -3.10 2.94 -4.81
C ILE A 9 -4.04 3.45 -3.71
N ILE A 10 -4.52 4.69 -3.84
CA ILE A 10 -5.41 5.31 -2.83
C ILE A 10 -6.72 4.53 -2.73
N THR A 11 -7.30 4.14 -3.87
CA THR A 11 -8.53 3.32 -3.91
C THR A 11 -8.32 1.96 -3.22
N SER A 12 -7.18 1.32 -3.45
CA SER A 12 -6.85 0.03 -2.83
C SER A 12 -6.73 0.13 -1.30
N ILE A 13 -6.11 1.20 -0.80
CA ILE A 13 -6.00 1.46 0.65
C ILE A 13 -7.40 1.65 1.24
N ARG A 14 -8.24 2.51 0.64
CA ARG A 14 -9.61 2.78 1.11
C ARG A 14 -10.47 1.52 1.14
N ASN A 15 -10.37 0.66 0.11
CA ASN A 15 -11.15 -0.57 0.04
C ASN A 15 -10.75 -1.57 1.13
N VAL A 16 -9.46 -1.68 1.45
CA VAL A 16 -8.97 -2.56 2.52
C VAL A 16 -9.45 -2.09 3.89
N ASP A 17 -9.42 -0.78 4.11
CA ASP A 17 -9.95 -0.16 5.33
C ASP A 17 -11.47 -0.40 5.50
N MET A 18 -12.25 -0.12 4.44
CA MET A 18 -13.70 -0.36 4.44
C MET A 18 -14.07 -1.84 4.64
N ASP A 19 -13.30 -2.77 4.09
CA ASP A 19 -13.50 -4.22 4.21
C ASP A 19 -12.98 -4.79 5.55
N ARG A 20 -12.54 -3.92 6.47
CA ARG A 20 -11.93 -4.27 7.78
C ARG A 20 -10.76 -5.27 7.64
N LYS A 21 -10.11 -5.29 6.49
CA LYS A 21 -8.94 -6.11 6.24
C LYS A 21 -7.75 -5.43 6.92
N ARG A 22 -6.97 -6.20 7.67
CA ARG A 22 -5.85 -5.64 8.44
C ARG A 22 -4.66 -5.24 7.58
N VAL A 23 -4.54 -5.74 6.35
CA VAL A 23 -3.32 -5.62 5.54
C VAL A 23 -3.66 -5.16 4.13
N VAL A 24 -3.06 -4.03 3.71
CA VAL A 24 -3.13 -3.54 2.32
C VAL A 24 -2.04 -4.22 1.50
N LEU A 25 -2.39 -4.83 0.36
CA LEU A 25 -1.44 -5.47 -0.56
C LEU A 25 -1.31 -4.66 -1.86
N ILE A 26 -0.12 -4.11 -2.14
CA ILE A 26 0.12 -3.31 -3.36
C ILE A 26 1.41 -3.71 -4.05
N ALA A 27 1.45 -3.71 -5.38
CA ALA A 27 2.65 -3.98 -6.16
C ALA A 27 3.79 -2.99 -5.81
N SER A 28 5.01 -3.51 -5.62
CA SER A 28 6.18 -2.71 -5.27
C SER A 28 6.79 -2.07 -6.53
N THR A 29 6.32 -0.87 -6.87
CA THR A 29 6.95 0.03 -7.86
C THR A 29 7.76 1.12 -7.14
N ASN A 30 8.60 1.87 -7.87
CA ASN A 30 9.31 3.03 -7.29
C ASN A 30 8.35 4.08 -6.74
N ILE A 31 7.23 4.33 -7.43
CA ILE A 31 6.19 5.28 -7.00
C ILE A 31 5.54 4.79 -5.71
N THR A 32 5.10 3.53 -5.68
CA THR A 32 4.47 2.93 -4.49
C THR A 32 5.41 2.94 -3.29
N GLN A 33 6.71 2.67 -3.51
CA GLN A 33 7.70 2.72 -2.44
C GLN A 33 7.84 4.11 -1.83
N ASN A 34 7.87 5.16 -2.65
CA ASN A 34 7.92 6.54 -2.16
C ASN A 34 6.64 6.93 -1.40
N ILE A 35 5.46 6.56 -1.91
CA ILE A 35 4.18 6.81 -1.23
C ILE A 35 4.14 6.10 0.13
N VAL A 36 4.50 4.82 0.18
CA VAL A 36 4.53 4.04 1.43
C VAL A 36 5.51 4.64 2.45
N GLN A 37 6.67 5.15 2.00
CA GLN A 37 7.61 5.84 2.88
C GLN A 37 7.04 7.15 3.44
N ILE A 38 6.31 7.92 2.64
CA ILE A 38 5.61 9.13 3.11
C ILE A 38 4.56 8.74 4.15
N LEU A 39 3.70 7.77 3.84
CA LEU A 39 2.66 7.32 4.78
C LEU A 39 3.24 6.83 6.11
N LEU A 40 4.38 6.14 6.08
CA LEU A 40 5.07 5.69 7.28
C LEU A 40 5.67 6.85 8.08
N ARG A 41 6.26 7.85 7.40
CA ARG A 41 6.86 9.02 8.05
C ARG A 41 5.82 9.94 8.69
N GLU A 42 4.68 10.12 8.03
CA GLU A 42 3.56 10.93 8.53
C GLU A 42 2.73 10.19 9.59
N GLY A 43 3.04 8.92 9.87
CA GLY A 43 2.36 8.13 10.90
C GLY A 43 0.98 7.59 10.48
N PHE A 44 0.64 7.62 9.19
CA PHE A 44 -0.61 7.02 8.68
C PHE A 44 -0.59 5.48 8.70
N ILE A 45 0.61 4.88 8.69
CA ILE A 45 0.79 3.43 8.78
C ILE A 45 1.90 3.13 9.80
N GLU A 46 1.73 2.05 10.57
CA GLU A 46 2.68 1.73 11.65
C GLU A 46 3.89 0.92 11.15
N ASN A 47 3.69 0.10 10.13
CA ASN A 47 4.73 -0.78 9.61
C ASN A 47 4.45 -1.17 8.16
N VAL A 48 5.52 -1.40 7.40
CA VAL A 48 5.45 -1.93 6.03
C VAL A 48 6.41 -3.10 5.84
N ARG A 49 5.90 -4.19 5.27
CA ARG A 49 6.67 -5.38 4.90
C ARG A 49 6.66 -5.58 3.39
N LYS A 50 7.85 -5.75 2.81
CA LYS A 50 7.99 -6.15 1.40
C LYS A 50 8.05 -7.67 1.30
N HIS A 51 7.23 -8.27 0.45
CA HIS A 51 7.26 -9.70 0.18
C HIS A 51 7.31 -10.00 -1.32
N ARG A 52 7.87 -11.16 -1.67
CA ARG A 52 8.01 -11.62 -3.07
C ARG A 52 7.10 -12.81 -3.31
N LYS A 53 6.25 -12.75 -4.35
CA LYS A 53 5.40 -13.85 -4.81
C LYS A 53 5.45 -13.94 -6.33
N ASN A 54 5.76 -15.11 -6.89
CA ASN A 54 5.86 -15.36 -8.33
C ASN A 54 6.69 -14.30 -9.08
N ASN A 55 7.88 -13.98 -8.55
CA ASN A 55 8.80 -12.95 -9.06
C ASN A 55 8.27 -11.50 -9.07
N LYS A 56 7.10 -11.25 -8.46
CA LYS A 56 6.56 -9.90 -8.22
C LYS A 56 6.75 -9.53 -6.75
N TYR A 57 7.05 -8.27 -6.50
CA TYR A 57 7.17 -7.73 -5.15
C TYR A 57 5.90 -6.99 -4.75
N PHE A 58 5.53 -7.08 -3.49
CA PHE A 58 4.38 -6.39 -2.94
C PHE A 58 4.69 -5.84 -1.55
N PHE A 59 4.01 -4.75 -1.20
CA PHE A 59 4.00 -4.20 0.15
C PHE A 59 2.76 -4.63 0.90
N GLY A 60 2.93 -5.05 2.15
CA GLY A 60 1.90 -5.30 3.14
C GLY A 60 2.04 -4.30 4.28
N PHE A 61 1.00 -3.54 4.61
CA PHE A 61 1.02 -2.59 5.74
C PHE A 61 -0.35 -2.48 6.40
N ASN A 62 -0.34 -2.05 7.68
CA ASN A 62 -1.53 -1.80 8.47
C ASN A 62 -1.70 -0.27 8.66
N PRO A 63 -2.92 0.26 8.54
CA PRO A 63 -3.21 1.64 8.95
C PRO A 63 -2.90 1.85 10.44
N ALA A 64 -2.39 3.03 10.79
CA ALA A 64 -2.31 3.47 12.18
C ALA A 64 -3.71 3.84 12.67
N THR A 65 -4.07 3.33 13.86
CA THR A 65 -5.40 3.50 14.48
C THR A 65 -5.67 4.92 14.94
#